data_AF-A0A2V5LBU7-F1
#
_entry.id   AF-A0A2V5LBU7-F1
#
_cell.length_a   1.000
_cell.length_b   1.000
_cell.length_c   1.000
_cell.angle_alpha   90.00
_cell.angle_beta   90.00
_cell.angle_gamma   90.00
#
_symmetry.space_group_name_H-M   'P 1'
#
loop_
_entity.id
_entity.type
_entity.pdbx_description
1 polymer ?
#
loop_
_entity_poly.entity_id
_entity_poly.type
_entity_poly.pdbx_seq_one_letter_code
_entity_poly.pdbx_strand_id
1 'polypeptide(L)' 'MLVRGSFVVKLPKSRVDSLVVAGQGGRFDANKGTPMREWFAAGLDSSLDWGGLAGEALEFVRGPAQAGT' A
#
# COMPACT_ATOMS: atom_id res chain seq x y z
N MET A 1 -1.29 -8.19 -1.88
CA MET A 1 -2.25 -9.26 -1.51
C MET A 1 -3.61 -8.90 -2.10
N LEU A 2 -4.44 -9.87 -2.52
CA LEU A 2 -5.83 -9.58 -2.90
C LEU A 2 -6.78 -9.84 -1.72
N VAL A 3 -7.55 -8.84 -1.30
CA VAL A 3 -8.50 -8.91 -0.18
C VAL A 3 -9.84 -8.35 -0.63
N ARG A 4 -10.91 -9.16 -0.58
CA ARG A 4 -12.30 -8.73 -0.90
C ARG A 4 -12.41 -7.99 -2.26
N GLY A 5 -11.66 -8.43 -3.27
CA GLY A 5 -11.66 -7.78 -4.59
C GLY A 5 -10.88 -6.47 -4.63
N SER A 6 -9.89 -6.29 -3.75
CA SER A 6 -8.98 -5.14 -3.78
C SER A 6 -7.54 -5.61 -3.64
N PHE A 7 -6.65 -4.99 -4.40
CA PHE A 7 -5.20 -5.16 -4.25
C PHE A 7 -4.72 -4.33 -3.07
N VAL A 8 -4.32 -5.02 -2.01
CA VAL A 8 -3.88 -4.46 -0.74
C VAL A 8 -2.38 -4.62 -0.58
N VAL A 9 -1.70 -3.50 -0.30
CA VAL A 9 -0.24 -3.43 -0.11
C VAL A 9 0.12 -2.51 1.05
N LYS A 10 1.24 -2.81 1.71
CA LYS A 10 1.80 -2.00 2.79
C LYS A 10 2.85 -1.06 2.21
N LEU A 11 2.61 0.24 2.29
CA LEU A 11 3.45 1.28 1.71
C LEU A 11 3.73 2.34 2.78
N PRO A 12 4.81 3.13 2.65
CA PRO A 12 5.05 4.24 3.55
C PRO A 12 3.86 5.20 3.55
N LYS A 13 3.51 5.74 4.72
CA LYS A 13 2.33 6.60 4.90
C LYS A 13 2.22 7.72 3.85
N SER A 14 3.34 8.38 3.52
CA SER A 14 3.35 9.45 2.50
C SER A 14 2.96 8.96 1.12
N ARG A 15 3.35 7.73 0.77
CA ARG A 15 2.98 7.10 -0.51
C ARG A 15 1.51 6.74 -0.55
N VAL A 16 0.98 6.17 0.53
CA VAL A 16 -0.46 5.90 0.68
C VAL A 16 -1.26 7.19 0.54
N ASP A 17 -0.82 8.27 1.19
CA ASP A 17 -1.49 9.57 1.12
C ASP A 17 -1.52 10.12 -0.32
N SER A 18 -0.38 10.09 -1.01
CA SER A 18 -0.28 10.51 -2.41
C SER A 18 -1.21 9.73 -3.33
N LEU A 19 -1.29 8.40 -3.17
CA LEU A 19 -2.17 7.54 -3.99
C LEU A 19 -3.65 7.80 -3.71
N VAL A 20 -4.01 8.05 -2.44
CA VAL A 20 -5.38 8.38 -2.03
C VAL A 20 -5.78 9.77 -2.56
N VAL A 21 -4.90 10.76 -2.45
CA VAL A 21 -5.11 12.11 -3.01
C VAL A 21 -5.25 12.07 -4.54
N ALA A 22 -4.50 11.19 -5.20
CA ALA A 22 -4.61 10.96 -6.64
C ALA A 22 -5.88 10.18 -7.07
N GLY A 23 -6.73 9.75 -6.13
CA GLY A 23 -7.95 8.99 -6.43
C GLY A 23 -7.67 7.57 -6.96
N GLN A 24 -6.47 7.04 -6.75
CA GLN A 24 -6.05 5.73 -7.27
C GLN A 24 -6.57 4.56 -6.41
N GLY A 25 -7.12 4.86 -5.23
CA GLY A 25 -7.61 3.88 -4.26
C GLY A 25 -7.87 4.50 -2.89
N GLY A 26 -7.99 3.66 -1.87
CA GLY A 26 -8.30 4.04 -0.50
C GLY A 26 -7.29 3.51 0.52
N ARG A 27 -7.38 4.00 1.76
CA ARG A 27 -6.70 3.35 2.89
C ARG A 27 -7.41 2.07 3.23
N PHE A 28 -6.66 0.98 3.38
CA PHE A 28 -7.23 -0.30 3.78
C PHE A 28 -7.57 -0.29 5.28
N ASP A 29 -8.80 -0.67 5.60
CA ASP A 29 -9.24 -0.98 6.96
C ASP A 29 -9.37 -2.50 7.11
N ALA A 30 -8.64 -3.07 8.06
CA ALA A 30 -8.66 -4.51 8.35
C ALA A 30 -9.89 -4.93 9.19
N ASN A 31 -11.07 -4.34 8.96
CA ASN A 31 -12.28 -4.41 9.80
C ASN A 31 -12.02 -4.10 11.29
N LYS A 32 -10.98 -3.31 11.60
CA LYS A 32 -10.70 -2.88 12.98
C LYS A 32 -11.39 -1.56 13.33
N GLY A 33 -12.09 -0.94 12.36
CA GLY A 33 -12.73 0.36 12.54
C GLY A 33 -11.75 1.53 12.56
N THR A 34 -10.45 1.27 12.39
CA THR A 34 -9.40 2.30 12.28
C THR A 34 -8.55 1.99 11.05
N PRO A 35 -8.66 2.79 9.97
CA PRO A 35 -7.90 2.57 8.75
C PRO A 35 -6.40 2.69 9.05
N MET A 36 -5.63 1.70 8.58
CA MET A 36 -4.20 1.68 8.83
C MET A 36 -3.50 2.70 7.91
N ARG A 37 -2.62 3.52 8.48
CA ARG A 37 -2.03 4.67 7.77
C ARG A 37 -1.04 4.26 6.67
N GLU A 38 -0.50 3.05 6.77
CA GLU A 38 0.51 2.48 5.88
C GLU A 38 -0.05 1.39 4.95
N TRP A 39 -1.37 1.25 4.88
CA TRP A 39 -2.00 0.25 4.02
C TRP A 39 -2.87 0.90 2.97
N PHE A 40 -2.58 0.55 1.72
CA PHE A 40 -3.30 1.02 0.55
C PHE A 40 -4.09 -0.12 -0.08
N ALA A 41 -5.31 0.19 -0.51
CA ALA A 41 -6.20 -0.71 -1.25
C ALA A 41 -6.55 -0.07 -2.60
N ALA A 42 -6.17 -0.74 -3.69
CA ALA A 42 -6.61 -0.42 -5.04
C ALA A 42 -7.71 -1.37 -5.49
N GLY A 43 -8.68 -0.85 -6.25
CA GLY A 43 -9.67 -1.69 -6.94
C GLY A 43 -9.04 -2.55 -8.02
N LEU A 44 -9.71 -3.65 -8.39
CA LEU A 44 -9.27 -4.54 -9.48
C LEU A 44 -9.22 -3.82 -10.85
N ASP A 45 -10.13 -2.87 -11.07
CA ASP A 45 -10.19 -2.04 -12.28
C ASP A 45 -9.15 -0.90 -12.30
N SER A 46 -8.32 -0.78 -11.27
CA SER A 46 -7.32 0.29 -11.19
C SER A 46 -6.19 0.02 -12.18
N SER A 47 -5.89 0.98 -13.06
CA SER A 47 -4.76 0.93 -14.01
C SER A 47 -3.39 1.14 -13.35
N LEU A 48 -3.33 1.03 -12.02
CA LEU A 48 -2.09 1.08 -11.26
C LEU A 48 -1.16 -0.06 -11.63
N ASP A 49 0.14 0.21 -11.65
CA ASP A 49 1.15 -0.83 -11.78
C ASP A 49 1.29 -1.60 -10.45
N TRP A 50 0.61 -2.75 -10.37
CA TRP A 50 0.63 -3.57 -9.15
C TRP A 50 2.02 -4.16 -8.88
N GLY A 51 2.82 -4.38 -9.93
CA GLY A 51 4.18 -4.89 -9.82
C GLY A 51 5.10 -3.90 -9.11
N GLY A 52 5.09 -2.64 -9.54
CA GLY A 52 5.83 -1.55 -8.91
C GLY A 52 5.38 -1.30 -7.48
N LEU A 53 4.07 -1.27 -7.23
CA LEU A 53 3.55 -1.14 -5.86
C LEU A 53 3.94 -2.30 -4.94
N ALA A 54 3.98 -3.53 -5.47
CA ALA A 54 4.48 -4.69 -4.72
C ALA A 54 5.99 -4.58 -4.45
N GLY A 55 6.76 -4.06 -5.40
CA GLY A 55 8.19 -3.75 -5.23
C GLY A 55 8.43 -2.72 -4.12
N GLU A 56 7.75 -1.58 -4.17
CA GLU A 56 7.80 -0.55 -3.14
C GLU A 56 7.41 -1.10 -1.75
N ALA A 57 6.37 -1.94 -1.71
CA ALA A 57 5.96 -2.60 -0.47
C ALA A 57 7.03 -3.56 0.06
N LEU A 58 7.69 -4.31 -0.83
CA LEU A 58 8.78 -5.21 -0.46
C LEU A 58 9.98 -4.44 0.11
N GLU A 59 10.36 -3.31 -0.51
CA GLU A 59 11.42 -2.45 0.01
C GLU A 59 11.05 -1.87 1.37
N PHE A 60 9.81 -1.43 1.53
CA PHE A 60 9.33 -0.88 2.80
C PHE A 60 9.33 -1.91 3.94
N VAL A 61 8.90 -3.16 3.69
CA VAL A 61 8.92 -4.22 4.72
C VAL A 61 10.31 -4.77 5.01
N ARG A 62 11.24 -4.70 4.04
CA ARG A 62 12.65 -5.03 4.26
C ARG A 62 13.33 -4.06 5.23
N GLY A 63 12.71 -2.90 5.50
CA GLY A 63 13.28 -1.83 6.32
C GLY A 63 14.47 -1.18 5.60
N PRO A 64 15.06 -0.10 6.15
CA PRO A 64 16.39 0.27 5.71
C PRO A 64 17.25 -0.99 5.88
N ALA A 65 17.91 -1.45 4.81
CA ALA A 65 19.02 -2.36 4.98
C ALA A 65 19.84 -1.80 6.14
N GLN A 66 19.97 -2.54 7.24
CA GLN A 66 20.89 -2.11 8.27
C GLN A 66 22.25 -2.03 7.58
N ALA A 67 22.66 -0.81 7.27
CA ALA A 67 24.05 -0.45 7.11
C ALA A 67 24.68 -0.69 8.49
N GLY A 68 24.97 -1.95 8.78
CA GLY A 68 25.83 -2.33 9.89
C GLY A 68 27.22 -1.83 9.54
N THR A 69 27.54 -0.64 10.05
CA THR A 69 28.91 -0.19 10.33
C THR A 69 29.19 -0.49 11.79
#